data_AF-A0A2P1PPS5-F1
#
_entry.id   AF-A0A2P1PPS5-F1
#
_cell.length_a   1.000
_cell.length_b   1.000
_cell.length_c   1.000
_cell.angle_alpha   90.00
_cell.angle_beta   90.00
_cell.angle_gamma   90.00
#
_symmetry.space_group_name_H-M   'P 1'
#
loop_
_entity.id
_entity.type
_entity.pdbx_description
1 polymer ?
#
loop_
_entity_poly.entity_id
_entity_poly.type
_entity_poly.pdbx_seq_one_letter_code
_entity_poly.pdbx_strand_id
1 'polypeptide(L)'
;MTPHFSDLLVAFETHSVARIRAILDAGFDLSVVIDGKAPINYLIEMYFRSDRFPECLRLLLERGAILDDPKIEAILLDDPIALDAAVARDPSLLAHRTSMRCAFTPLIGATLLHVAAEYGHLKVAQRLLELGVNVDDSAAVDAFGLNGHTPLFHTVNANGNRSLPVMRLLLDAGASPTILLPGITWGQGFDWETTCLDVTPISYAQLGLLPQMHRTELDTYANIKLLLRAAGRVVPALPNVPNRYLGER
;
A
#
# COMPACT_ATOMS: atom_id res chain seq x y z
N MET A 1 15.81 -16.50 -15.70
CA MET A 1 15.93 -15.04 -15.49
C MET A 1 17.20 -14.54 -16.17
N THR A 2 17.14 -13.48 -16.98
CA THR A 2 18.35 -12.93 -17.63
C THR A 2 19.19 -12.15 -16.61
N PRO A 3 20.54 -12.10 -16.73
CA PRO A 3 21.39 -11.37 -15.79
C PRO A 3 20.99 -9.90 -15.62
N HIS A 4 20.68 -9.21 -16.73
CA HIS A 4 20.26 -7.82 -16.72
C HIS A 4 18.94 -7.59 -15.97
N PHE A 5 18.01 -8.55 -15.99
CA PHE A 5 16.79 -8.42 -15.22
C PHE A 5 17.01 -8.66 -13.73
N SER A 6 17.91 -9.58 -13.36
CA SER A 6 18.30 -9.77 -11.96
C SER A 6 18.87 -8.47 -11.37
N ASP A 7 19.70 -7.75 -12.11
CA ASP A 7 20.24 -6.47 -11.67
C ASP A 7 19.17 -5.38 -11.50
N LEU A 8 18.16 -5.38 -12.40
CA LEU A 8 17.03 -4.47 -12.32
C LEU A 8 16.16 -4.76 -11.10
N LEU A 9 15.91 -6.03 -10.79
CA LEU A 9 15.19 -6.43 -9.58
C LEU A 9 15.90 -5.94 -8.32
N VAL A 10 17.21 -6.14 -8.21
CA VAL A 10 17.98 -5.63 -7.06
C VAL A 10 17.92 -4.10 -6.99
N ALA A 11 17.94 -3.41 -8.13
CA ALA A 11 17.78 -1.96 -8.17
C ALA A 11 16.39 -1.51 -7.68
N PHE A 12 15.34 -2.27 -8.02
CA PHE A 12 14.00 -2.03 -7.50
C PHE A 12 13.87 -2.36 -6.01
N GLU A 13 14.41 -3.49 -5.53
CA GLU A 13 14.38 -3.88 -4.10
C GLU A 13 15.11 -2.89 -3.18
N THR A 14 15.93 -2.01 -3.75
CA THR A 14 16.65 -0.94 -3.02
C THR A 14 16.16 0.46 -3.37
N HIS A 15 15.15 0.59 -4.25
CA HIS A 15 14.72 1.85 -4.89
C HIS A 15 15.90 2.74 -5.31
N SER A 16 16.89 2.13 -5.96
CA SER A 16 18.10 2.80 -6.42
C SER A 16 17.90 3.41 -7.80
N VAL A 17 17.43 4.65 -7.84
CA VAL A 17 17.18 5.42 -9.07
C VAL A 17 18.43 5.46 -9.97
N ALA A 18 19.63 5.61 -9.39
CA ALA A 18 20.88 5.62 -10.13
C ALA A 18 21.16 4.27 -10.84
N ARG A 19 20.91 3.13 -10.17
CA ARG A 19 21.08 1.81 -10.78
C ARG A 19 20.03 1.54 -11.85
N ILE A 20 18.77 1.90 -11.58
CA ILE A 20 17.70 1.80 -12.59
C ILE A 20 18.11 2.60 -13.83
N ARG A 21 18.54 3.85 -13.67
CA ARG A 21 19.00 4.71 -14.77
C ARG A 21 20.13 4.07 -15.57
N ALA A 22 21.17 3.58 -14.90
CA ALA A 22 22.30 2.94 -15.57
C ALA A 22 21.88 1.71 -16.39
N ILE A 23 20.95 0.89 -15.88
CA ILE A 23 20.44 -0.29 -16.59
C ILE A 23 19.63 0.12 -17.83
N LEU A 24 18.79 1.15 -17.71
CA LEU A 24 18.02 1.67 -18.85
C LEU A 24 18.91 2.36 -19.88
N ASP A 25 19.95 3.08 -19.45
CA ASP A 25 20.95 3.70 -20.33
C ASP A 25 21.78 2.65 -21.09
N ALA A 26 21.96 1.47 -20.51
CA ALA A 26 22.57 0.32 -21.18
C ALA A 26 21.62 -0.38 -22.18
N GLY A 27 20.40 0.14 -22.37
CA GLY A 27 19.45 -0.32 -23.38
C GLY A 27 18.52 -1.45 -22.92
N PHE A 28 18.27 -1.60 -21.61
CA PHE A 28 17.27 -2.56 -21.14
C PHE A 28 15.88 -2.21 -21.70
N ASP A 29 15.26 -3.18 -22.38
CA ASP A 29 13.94 -3.05 -22.99
C ASP A 29 12.83 -3.18 -21.93
N LEU A 30 12.09 -2.11 -21.69
CA LEU A 30 10.97 -2.07 -20.74
C LEU A 30 9.68 -2.71 -21.28
N SER A 31 9.62 -3.06 -22.57
CA SER A 31 8.47 -3.73 -23.19
C SER A 31 8.51 -5.25 -23.08
N VAL A 32 9.65 -5.82 -22.65
CA VAL A 32 9.80 -7.27 -22.48
C VAL A 32 8.80 -7.81 -21.45
N VAL A 33 8.24 -8.99 -21.71
CA VAL A 33 7.38 -9.69 -20.75
C VAL A 33 8.21 -10.73 -20.01
N ILE A 34 8.22 -10.66 -18.68
CA ILE A 34 8.97 -11.55 -17.80
C ILE A 34 7.98 -12.19 -16.83
N ASP A 35 7.94 -13.53 -16.83
CA ASP A 35 6.98 -14.32 -16.06
C ASP A 35 5.52 -13.81 -16.17
N GLY A 36 5.14 -13.36 -17.37
CA GLY A 36 3.80 -12.88 -17.67
C GLY A 36 3.50 -11.42 -17.34
N LYS A 37 4.47 -10.62 -16.87
CA LYS A 37 4.26 -9.19 -16.57
C LYS A 37 5.39 -8.27 -17.06
N ALA A 38 5.06 -6.99 -17.22
CA ALA A 38 6.03 -5.97 -17.59
C ALA A 38 6.97 -5.63 -16.41
N PRO A 39 8.23 -5.22 -16.67
CA PRO A 39 9.21 -4.84 -15.64
C PRO A 39 8.68 -3.83 -14.62
N ILE A 40 7.86 -2.86 -15.04
CA ILE A 40 7.25 -1.86 -14.16
C ILE A 40 6.39 -2.48 -13.05
N ASN A 41 5.70 -3.59 -13.33
CA ASN A 41 4.88 -4.28 -12.34
C ASN A 41 5.74 -4.94 -11.26
N TYR A 42 7.01 -5.27 -11.51
CA TYR A 42 7.90 -5.74 -10.44
C TYR A 42 8.21 -4.64 -9.43
N LEU A 43 8.41 -3.39 -9.87
CA LEU A 43 8.57 -2.24 -8.96
C LEU A 43 7.29 -1.96 -8.17
N ILE A 44 6.12 -2.05 -8.81
CA ILE A 44 4.83 -1.74 -8.19
C ILE A 44 4.42 -2.82 -7.17
N GLU A 45 4.57 -4.10 -7.51
CA GLU A 45 3.98 -5.20 -6.73
C GLU A 45 4.87 -5.72 -5.60
N MET A 46 6.14 -5.32 -5.52
CA MET A 46 7.11 -5.90 -4.58
C MET A 46 6.83 -5.58 -3.11
N TYR A 47 7.52 -6.26 -2.21
CA TYR A 47 7.40 -6.04 -0.77
C TYR A 47 8.04 -4.72 -0.30
N PHE A 48 9.19 -4.35 -0.86
CA PHE A 48 9.90 -3.13 -0.45
C PHE A 48 9.12 -1.87 -0.85
N ARG A 49 9.09 -0.89 0.07
CA ARG A 49 8.40 0.39 -0.08
C ARG A 49 9.26 1.50 0.52
N SER A 50 9.43 2.61 -0.19
CA SER A 50 10.14 3.78 0.33
C SER A 50 9.72 5.05 -0.38
N ASP A 51 10.10 6.21 0.16
CA ASP A 51 9.76 7.52 -0.40
C ASP A 51 10.43 7.79 -1.77
N ARG A 52 11.37 6.94 -2.17
CA ARG A 52 11.98 6.97 -3.51
C ARG A 52 11.17 6.23 -4.57
N PHE A 53 10.11 5.51 -4.18
CA PHE A 53 9.26 4.79 -5.12
C PHE A 53 8.73 5.68 -6.25
N PRO A 54 8.15 6.88 -5.99
CA PRO A 54 7.68 7.76 -7.06
C PRO A 54 8.76 8.19 -8.03
N GLU A 55 10.00 8.38 -7.56
CA GLU A 55 11.14 8.75 -8.42
C GLU A 55 11.55 7.58 -9.33
N CYS A 56 11.58 6.36 -8.79
CA CYS A 56 11.82 5.15 -9.57
C CYS A 56 10.74 4.95 -10.63
N LEU A 57 9.46 5.07 -10.24
CA LEU A 57 8.33 4.91 -11.14
C LEU A 57 8.34 5.96 -12.26
N ARG A 58 8.56 7.23 -11.91
CA ARG A 58 8.65 8.32 -12.89
C ARG A 58 9.73 8.06 -13.93
N LEU A 59 10.91 7.59 -13.50
CA LEU A 59 11.99 7.24 -14.43
C LEU A 59 11.58 6.13 -15.40
N LEU A 60 10.85 5.11 -14.96
CA LEU A 60 10.36 4.05 -15.85
C LEU A 60 9.35 4.59 -16.87
N LEU A 61 8.40 5.42 -16.42
CA LEU A 61 7.39 6.04 -17.29
C LEU A 61 8.02 6.97 -18.33
N GLU A 62 8.97 7.81 -17.93
CA GLU A 62 9.77 8.67 -18.82
C GLU A 62 10.55 7.87 -19.88
N ARG A 63 10.87 6.61 -19.58
CA ARG A 63 11.56 5.67 -20.47
C ARG A 63 10.61 4.75 -21.23
N GLY A 64 9.31 5.05 -21.23
CA GLY A 64 8.31 4.38 -22.04
C GLY A 64 7.69 3.14 -21.42
N ALA A 65 7.89 2.88 -20.12
CA ALA A 65 7.09 1.88 -19.43
C ALA A 65 5.62 2.30 -19.40
N ILE A 66 4.72 1.32 -19.43
CA ILE A 66 3.27 1.51 -19.46
C ILE A 66 2.66 0.80 -18.25
N LEU A 67 1.80 1.50 -17.52
CA LEU A 67 0.99 0.91 -16.45
C LEU A 67 -0.15 0.09 -17.05
N ASP A 68 -0.46 -1.05 -16.44
CA ASP A 68 -1.65 -1.83 -16.78
C ASP A 68 -2.93 -1.01 -16.57
N ASP A 69 -2.94 -0.17 -15.53
CA ASP A 69 -3.98 0.81 -15.27
C ASP A 69 -3.38 2.24 -15.27
N PRO A 70 -3.51 3.00 -16.37
CA PRO A 70 -2.95 4.35 -16.43
C PRO A 70 -3.70 5.35 -15.54
N LYS A 71 -4.90 5.02 -15.04
CA LYS A 71 -5.70 5.95 -14.23
C LYS A 71 -5.15 6.12 -12.81
N ILE A 72 -4.30 5.22 -12.35
CA ILE A 72 -3.68 5.29 -11.02
C ILE A 72 -2.30 5.94 -11.04
N GLU A 73 -1.81 6.40 -12.20
CA GLU A 73 -0.46 6.98 -12.35
C GLU A 73 -0.20 8.12 -11.36
N ALA A 74 -1.09 9.11 -11.31
CA ALA A 74 -0.96 10.26 -10.41
C ALA A 74 -0.93 9.83 -8.93
N ILE A 75 -1.65 8.75 -8.59
CA ILE A 75 -1.68 8.22 -7.23
C ILE A 75 -0.34 7.58 -6.87
N LEU A 76 0.17 6.69 -7.73
CA LEU A 76 1.46 6.02 -7.53
C LEU A 76 2.65 6.99 -7.55
N LEU A 77 2.51 8.15 -8.20
CA LEU A 77 3.53 9.20 -8.23
C LEU A 77 3.45 10.18 -7.04
N ASP A 78 2.45 10.05 -6.16
CA ASP A 78 2.10 11.02 -5.10
C ASP A 78 1.99 12.45 -5.65
N ASP A 79 1.37 12.59 -6.84
CA ASP A 79 1.28 13.84 -7.58
C ASP A 79 -0.16 14.41 -7.57
N PRO A 80 -0.47 15.32 -6.63
CA PRO A 80 -1.81 15.92 -6.54
C PRO A 80 -2.13 16.85 -7.72
N ILE A 81 -1.13 17.42 -8.40
CA ILE A 81 -1.33 18.31 -9.54
C ILE A 81 -1.77 17.49 -10.76
N ALA A 82 -1.08 16.36 -11.00
CA ALA A 82 -1.48 15.42 -12.04
C ALA A 82 -2.86 14.81 -11.76
N LEU A 83 -3.17 14.53 -10.48
CA LEU A 83 -4.50 14.08 -10.06
C LEU A 83 -5.58 15.11 -10.39
N ASP A 84 -5.39 16.37 -10.01
CA ASP A 84 -6.35 17.45 -10.30
C ASP A 84 -6.57 17.61 -11.81
N ALA A 85 -5.49 17.58 -12.59
CA ALA A 85 -5.58 17.65 -14.05
C ALA A 85 -6.32 16.44 -14.64
N ALA A 86 -6.14 15.24 -14.08
CA ALA A 86 -6.83 14.04 -14.52
C ALA A 86 -8.33 14.08 -14.18
N VAL A 87 -8.68 14.48 -12.95
CA VAL A 87 -10.07 14.63 -12.49
C VAL A 87 -10.80 15.74 -13.26
N ALA A 88 -10.12 16.84 -13.58
CA ALA A 88 -10.70 17.91 -14.39
C ALA A 88 -11.03 17.47 -15.82
N ARG A 89 -10.25 16.54 -16.39
CA ARG A 89 -10.53 15.93 -17.71
C ARG A 89 -11.63 14.87 -17.63
N ASP A 90 -11.62 14.07 -16.58
CA ASP A 90 -12.58 12.99 -16.37
C ASP A 90 -12.96 12.87 -14.89
N PRO A 91 -14.07 13.51 -14.46
CA PRO A 91 -14.54 13.41 -13.09
C PRO A 91 -14.93 12.00 -12.65
N SER A 92 -15.23 11.09 -13.60
CA SER A 92 -15.55 9.70 -13.28
C SER A 92 -14.35 8.94 -12.71
N LEU A 93 -13.13 9.48 -12.85
CA LEU A 93 -11.92 8.99 -12.22
C LEU A 93 -12.05 8.83 -10.70
N LEU A 94 -12.82 9.70 -10.02
CA LEU A 94 -13.03 9.59 -8.57
C LEU A 94 -13.83 8.34 -8.18
N ALA A 95 -14.63 7.79 -9.10
CA ALA A 95 -15.34 6.53 -8.93
C ALA A 95 -14.56 5.32 -9.44
N HIS A 96 -13.38 5.53 -10.06
CA HIS A 96 -12.58 4.46 -10.65
C HIS A 96 -12.24 3.38 -9.62
N ARG A 97 -12.27 2.13 -10.08
CA ARG A 97 -11.92 0.94 -9.30
C ARG A 97 -10.80 0.21 -10.03
N THR A 98 -9.71 -0.03 -9.33
CA THR A 98 -8.52 -0.71 -9.86
C THR A 98 -8.33 -2.07 -9.20
N SER A 99 -7.65 -2.97 -9.90
CA SER A 99 -7.19 -4.24 -9.34
C SER A 99 -5.72 -4.43 -9.67
N MET A 100 -4.88 -4.59 -8.67
CA MET A 100 -3.46 -4.88 -8.84
C MET A 100 -2.95 -5.82 -7.75
N ARG A 101 -1.89 -6.55 -8.10
CA ARG A 101 -1.23 -7.44 -7.15
C ARG A 101 -0.51 -6.59 -6.08
N CYS A 102 -0.66 -6.98 -4.83
CA CYS A 102 -0.07 -6.29 -3.68
C CYS A 102 0.54 -7.32 -2.73
N ALA A 103 1.79 -7.09 -2.31
CA ALA A 103 2.48 -7.96 -1.34
C ALA A 103 1.86 -7.92 0.07
N PHE A 104 0.92 -6.99 0.32
CA PHE A 104 0.29 -6.73 1.61
C PHE A 104 -1.23 -6.92 1.55
N THR A 105 -2.00 -5.92 2.02
CA THR A 105 -3.46 -5.90 1.91
C THR A 105 -3.85 -5.88 0.42
N PRO A 106 -4.77 -6.75 -0.06
CA PRO A 106 -5.11 -6.84 -1.47
C PRO A 106 -5.62 -5.53 -2.05
N LEU A 107 -5.31 -5.23 -3.31
CA LEU A 107 -5.90 -4.11 -4.04
C LEU A 107 -6.81 -4.69 -5.12
N ILE A 108 -7.99 -5.20 -4.77
CA ILE A 108 -8.97 -5.76 -5.71
C ILE A 108 -10.26 -4.96 -5.67
N GLY A 109 -10.67 -4.38 -6.79
CA GLY A 109 -11.79 -3.43 -6.82
C GLY A 109 -11.56 -2.23 -5.90
N ALA A 110 -10.30 -1.83 -5.74
CA ALA A 110 -9.85 -0.81 -4.82
C ALA A 110 -10.10 0.59 -5.38
N THR A 111 -10.40 1.56 -4.52
CA THR A 111 -10.49 2.99 -4.91
C THR A 111 -9.11 3.61 -5.00
N LEU A 112 -9.02 4.81 -5.57
CA LEU A 112 -7.77 5.59 -5.57
C LEU A 112 -7.24 5.86 -4.16
N LEU A 113 -8.13 5.99 -3.16
CA LEU A 113 -7.74 6.21 -1.77
C LEU A 113 -7.12 4.97 -1.12
N HIS A 114 -7.53 3.75 -1.52
CA HIS A 114 -6.88 2.52 -1.09
C HIS A 114 -5.43 2.46 -1.60
N VAL A 115 -5.21 2.80 -2.88
CA VAL A 115 -3.85 2.84 -3.46
C VAL A 115 -3.01 3.88 -2.73
N ALA A 116 -3.55 5.09 -2.49
CA ALA A 116 -2.82 6.12 -1.74
C ALA A 116 -2.45 5.66 -0.31
N ALA A 117 -3.34 4.95 0.37
CA ALA A 117 -3.11 4.40 1.71
C ALA A 117 -2.04 3.29 1.75
N GLU A 118 -2.10 2.36 0.80
CA GLU A 118 -1.12 1.27 0.64
C GLU A 118 0.29 1.82 0.42
N TYR A 119 0.43 2.82 -0.45
CA TYR A 119 1.72 3.41 -0.76
C TYR A 119 2.12 4.57 0.17
N GLY A 120 1.33 4.90 1.19
CA GLY A 120 1.65 5.96 2.14
C GLY A 120 1.75 7.34 1.49
N HIS A 121 1.04 7.55 0.38
CA HIS A 121 1.10 8.76 -0.44
C HIS A 121 0.17 9.84 0.10
N LEU A 122 0.70 10.60 1.06
CA LEU A 122 -0.06 11.57 1.85
C LEU A 122 -0.67 12.69 1.00
N LYS A 123 0.05 13.20 -0.01
CA LYS A 123 -0.41 14.38 -0.76
C LYS A 123 -1.66 14.05 -1.58
N VAL A 124 -1.63 12.92 -2.30
CA VAL A 124 -2.77 12.46 -3.08
C VAL A 124 -3.89 11.92 -2.18
N ALA A 125 -3.59 11.29 -1.05
CA ALA A 125 -4.62 10.88 -0.08
C ALA A 125 -5.40 12.10 0.44
N GLN A 126 -4.70 13.16 0.83
CA GLN A 126 -5.32 14.41 1.28
C GLN A 126 -6.16 15.02 0.16
N ARG A 127 -5.61 15.08 -1.06
CA ARG A 127 -6.32 15.68 -2.19
C ARG A 127 -7.58 14.91 -2.58
N LEU A 128 -7.54 13.58 -2.55
CA LEU A 128 -8.71 12.73 -2.82
C LEU A 128 -9.85 13.00 -1.81
N LEU A 129 -9.52 13.15 -0.52
CA LEU A 129 -10.50 13.48 0.51
C LEU A 129 -11.11 14.87 0.31
N GLU A 130 -10.29 15.86 -0.07
CA GLU A 130 -10.76 17.20 -0.43
C GLU A 130 -11.67 17.20 -1.68
N LEU A 131 -11.47 16.24 -2.58
CA LEU A 131 -12.34 16.01 -3.74
C LEU A 131 -13.62 15.22 -3.40
N GLY A 132 -13.82 14.87 -2.12
CA GLY A 132 -15.08 14.32 -1.62
C GLY A 132 -15.25 12.82 -1.82
N VAL A 133 -14.16 12.06 -2.06
CA VAL A 133 -14.26 10.60 -2.04
C VAL A 133 -14.62 10.12 -0.63
N ASN A 134 -15.41 9.06 -0.54
CA ASN A 134 -15.78 8.48 0.74
C ASN A 134 -14.57 7.78 1.37
N VAL A 135 -14.26 8.15 2.62
CA VAL A 135 -13.12 7.63 3.38
C VAL A 135 -13.25 6.13 3.70
N ASP A 136 -14.48 5.64 3.80
CA ASP A 136 -14.83 4.25 4.15
C ASP A 136 -15.40 3.46 2.96
N ASP A 137 -15.15 3.88 1.72
CA ASP A 137 -15.48 3.06 0.55
C ASP A 137 -14.82 1.68 0.66
N SER A 138 -15.57 0.62 0.36
CA SER A 138 -15.05 -0.74 0.42
C SER A 138 -14.43 -1.17 -0.92
N ALA A 139 -13.36 -1.96 -0.82
CA ALA A 139 -12.84 -2.77 -1.91
C ALA A 139 -13.82 -3.92 -2.27
N ALA A 140 -13.49 -4.71 -3.30
CA ALA A 140 -14.28 -5.87 -3.65
C ALA A 140 -14.13 -7.01 -2.63
N VAL A 141 -15.17 -7.85 -2.54
CA VAL A 141 -15.13 -9.12 -1.80
C VAL A 141 -14.87 -10.28 -2.76
N ASP A 142 -14.31 -11.37 -2.24
CA ASP A 142 -14.16 -12.61 -3.00
C ASP A 142 -15.42 -13.50 -2.96
N ALA A 143 -15.33 -14.70 -3.56
CA ALA A 143 -16.44 -15.65 -3.63
C ALA A 143 -16.92 -16.18 -2.26
N PHE A 144 -16.11 -16.01 -1.21
CA PHE A 144 -16.42 -16.41 0.16
C PHE A 144 -16.89 -15.22 1.02
N GLY A 145 -16.98 -14.02 0.44
CA GLY A 145 -17.33 -12.80 1.15
C GLY A 145 -16.19 -12.25 2.00
N LEU A 146 -14.94 -12.69 1.77
CA LEU A 146 -13.75 -12.15 2.42
C LEU A 146 -13.29 -10.87 1.70
N ASN A 147 -12.39 -10.13 2.34
CA ASN A 147 -11.92 -8.80 1.96
C ASN A 147 -13.01 -7.74 2.13
N GLY A 148 -13.24 -6.87 1.14
CA GLY A 148 -14.15 -5.73 1.31
C GLY A 148 -13.66 -4.67 2.32
N HIS A 149 -12.34 -4.60 2.51
CA HIS A 149 -11.71 -3.66 3.43
C HIS A 149 -11.82 -2.22 2.94
N THR A 150 -11.65 -1.26 3.86
CA THR A 150 -11.57 0.18 3.58
C THR A 150 -10.11 0.63 3.47
N PRO A 151 -9.83 1.87 3.00
CA PRO A 151 -8.46 2.40 2.91
C PRO A 151 -7.67 2.33 4.22
N LEU A 152 -8.34 2.43 5.38
CA LEU A 152 -7.68 2.36 6.69
C LEU A 152 -6.96 1.02 6.93
N PHE A 153 -7.46 -0.10 6.37
CA PHE A 153 -6.79 -1.41 6.51
C PHE A 153 -5.40 -1.44 5.88
N HIS A 154 -5.15 -0.66 4.84
CA HIS A 154 -3.84 -0.60 4.20
C HIS A 154 -2.77 0.08 5.06
N THR A 155 -3.17 0.94 6.00
CA THR A 155 -2.20 1.75 6.75
C THR A 155 -1.67 1.06 8.00
N VAL A 156 -2.45 0.15 8.60
CA VAL A 156 -2.17 -0.34 9.96
C VAL A 156 -1.00 -1.32 10.04
N ASN A 157 -0.74 -2.04 8.96
CA ASN A 157 0.38 -2.97 8.81
C ASN A 157 1.29 -2.55 7.65
N ALA A 158 1.57 -1.26 7.48
CA ALA A 158 2.50 -0.79 6.47
C ALA A 158 3.97 -1.11 6.85
N ASN A 159 4.80 -1.48 5.86
CA ASN A 159 6.22 -1.71 6.07
C ASN A 159 6.90 -0.45 6.64
N GLY A 160 7.69 -0.61 7.71
CA GLY A 160 8.37 0.51 8.38
C GLY A 160 7.43 1.59 8.92
N ASN A 161 6.16 1.26 9.19
CA ASN A 161 5.13 2.19 9.67
C ASN A 161 4.94 3.44 8.78
N ARG A 162 5.33 3.35 7.50
CA ARG A 162 5.41 4.50 6.59
C ARG A 162 4.07 5.15 6.28
N SER A 163 2.98 4.39 6.35
CA SER A 163 1.63 4.91 6.12
C SER A 163 1.01 5.58 7.36
N LEU A 164 1.75 5.75 8.47
CA LEU A 164 1.27 6.44 9.67
C LEU A 164 0.69 7.85 9.38
N PRO A 165 1.30 8.70 8.54
CA PRO A 165 0.71 10.00 8.20
C PRO A 165 -0.64 9.86 7.49
N VAL A 166 -0.78 8.90 6.57
CA VAL A 166 -2.06 8.62 5.90
C VAL A 166 -3.07 8.04 6.88
N MET A 167 -2.67 7.16 7.80
CA MET A 167 -3.56 6.63 8.85
C MET A 167 -4.17 7.77 9.67
N ARG A 168 -3.35 8.74 10.10
CA ARG A 168 -3.83 9.90 10.87
C ARG A 168 -4.81 10.73 10.05
N LEU A 169 -4.46 11.04 8.80
CA LEU A 169 -5.33 11.77 7.88
C LEU A 169 -6.70 11.07 7.70
N LEU A 170 -6.71 9.75 7.50
CA LEU A 170 -7.95 8.98 7.35
C LEU A 170 -8.80 9.03 8.63
N LEU A 171 -8.18 8.86 9.81
CA LEU A 171 -8.88 8.95 11.09
C LEU A 171 -9.43 10.37 11.35
N ASP A 172 -8.67 11.41 11.02
CA ASP A 172 -9.10 12.80 11.13
C ASP A 172 -10.25 13.12 10.16
N ALA A 173 -10.29 12.43 9.00
CA ALA A 173 -11.39 12.47 8.05
C ALA A 173 -12.59 11.57 8.43
N GLY A 174 -12.54 10.90 9.58
CA GLY A 174 -13.64 10.11 10.12
C GLY A 174 -13.67 8.63 9.71
N ALA A 175 -12.58 8.09 9.16
CA ALA A 175 -12.48 6.66 8.85
C ALA A 175 -12.77 5.80 10.08
N SER A 176 -13.62 4.79 9.92
CA SER A 176 -14.02 3.94 11.03
C SER A 176 -12.98 2.85 11.35
N PRO A 177 -12.37 2.85 12.55
CA PRO A 177 -11.43 1.80 12.97
C PRO A 177 -12.13 0.51 13.44
N THR A 178 -13.45 0.40 13.31
CA THR A 178 -14.27 -0.70 13.86
C THR A 178 -15.06 -1.47 12.81
N ILE A 179 -14.90 -1.15 11.51
CA ILE A 179 -15.49 -1.96 10.42
C ILE A 179 -14.99 -3.39 10.54
N LEU A 180 -15.91 -4.33 10.74
CA LEU A 180 -15.62 -5.76 10.90
C LEU A 180 -15.74 -6.46 9.54
N LEU A 181 -14.67 -7.14 9.14
CA LEU A 181 -14.66 -8.01 7.98
C LEU A 181 -14.71 -9.47 8.43
N PRO A 182 -15.44 -10.35 7.71
CA PRO A 182 -15.38 -11.80 7.93
C PRO A 182 -13.95 -12.35 7.83
N GLY A 183 -13.15 -11.75 6.95
CA GLY A 183 -11.71 -11.95 6.93
C GLY A 183 -11.02 -11.11 5.86
N ILE A 184 -9.68 -11.11 5.88
CA ILE A 184 -8.83 -10.46 4.89
C ILE A 184 -7.67 -11.37 4.53
N THR A 185 -7.30 -11.42 3.26
CA THR A 185 -6.19 -12.27 2.79
C THR A 185 -4.96 -11.42 2.51
N TRP A 186 -4.03 -11.37 3.45
CA TRP A 186 -2.76 -10.65 3.31
C TRP A 186 -1.82 -11.40 2.36
N GLY A 187 -1.15 -10.68 1.46
CA GLY A 187 -0.19 -11.26 0.52
C GLY A 187 -0.84 -12.21 -0.50
N GLN A 188 -2.06 -11.89 -0.94
CA GLN A 188 -2.81 -12.76 -1.86
C GLN A 188 -2.00 -13.08 -3.12
N GLY A 189 -1.85 -14.38 -3.41
CA GLY A 189 -1.05 -14.91 -4.52
C GLY A 189 0.46 -14.91 -4.30
N PHE A 190 0.94 -14.74 -3.07
CA PHE A 190 2.35 -14.91 -2.69
C PHE A 190 2.55 -16.11 -1.76
N ASP A 191 3.77 -16.61 -1.63
CA ASP A 191 4.10 -17.77 -0.78
C ASP A 191 3.82 -17.53 0.72
N TRP A 192 3.66 -16.27 1.12
CA TRP A 192 3.33 -15.84 2.48
C TRP A 192 1.84 -15.48 2.66
N GLU A 193 0.98 -15.84 1.70
CA GLU A 193 -0.46 -15.59 1.76
C GLU A 193 -1.02 -16.04 3.11
N THR A 194 -1.78 -15.16 3.77
CA THR A 194 -2.39 -15.45 5.08
C THR A 194 -3.77 -14.84 5.16
N THR A 195 -4.78 -15.70 5.32
CA THR A 195 -6.14 -15.26 5.65
C THR A 195 -6.29 -15.06 7.15
N CYS A 196 -6.75 -13.87 7.54
CA CYS A 196 -7.03 -13.49 8.91
C CYS A 196 -8.53 -13.25 9.06
N LEU A 197 -9.19 -14.00 9.94
CA LEU A 197 -10.64 -13.96 10.13
C LEU A 197 -11.04 -12.97 11.22
N ASP A 198 -12.28 -12.48 11.15
CA ASP A 198 -12.89 -11.58 12.14
C ASP A 198 -12.04 -10.35 12.47
N VAL A 199 -11.66 -9.62 11.42
CA VAL A 199 -10.72 -8.51 11.52
C VAL A 199 -11.42 -7.15 11.42
N THR A 200 -11.04 -6.25 12.32
CA THR A 200 -11.25 -4.79 12.23
C THR A 200 -9.90 -4.13 11.97
N PRO A 201 -9.83 -2.85 11.61
CA PRO A 201 -8.55 -2.15 11.58
C PRO A 201 -7.73 -2.30 12.89
N ILE A 202 -8.40 -2.30 14.05
CA ILE A 202 -7.77 -2.51 15.36
C ILE A 202 -7.20 -3.92 15.53
N SER A 203 -7.96 -4.98 15.21
CA SER A 203 -7.46 -6.36 15.34
C SER A 203 -6.49 -6.73 14.23
N TYR A 204 -6.65 -6.17 13.03
CA TYR A 204 -5.70 -6.33 11.94
C TYR A 204 -4.36 -5.69 12.29
N ALA A 205 -4.35 -4.49 12.90
CA ALA A 205 -3.13 -3.87 13.42
C ALA A 205 -2.38 -4.77 14.40
N GLN A 206 -3.09 -5.50 15.28
CA GLN A 206 -2.48 -6.44 16.22
C GLN A 206 -1.75 -7.59 15.52
N LEU A 207 -2.15 -7.96 14.30
CA LEU A 207 -1.46 -8.99 13.54
C LEU A 207 -0.05 -8.59 13.14
N GLY A 208 0.30 -7.29 13.18
CA GLY A 208 1.69 -6.83 13.05
C GLY A 208 2.65 -7.45 14.08
N LEU A 209 2.14 -7.99 15.19
CA LEU A 209 2.92 -8.74 16.17
C LEU A 209 3.28 -10.17 15.72
N LEU A 210 2.66 -10.67 14.64
CA LEU A 210 3.03 -11.97 14.07
C LEU A 210 4.38 -11.83 13.35
N PRO A 211 5.35 -12.74 13.58
CA PRO A 211 6.67 -12.66 12.95
C PRO A 211 6.62 -12.49 11.43
N GLN A 212 5.72 -13.20 10.75
CA GLN A 212 5.53 -13.15 9.30
C GLN A 212 5.16 -11.76 8.75
N MET A 213 4.54 -10.89 9.56
CA MET A 213 4.13 -9.56 9.11
C MET A 213 5.32 -8.60 9.05
N HIS A 214 6.47 -8.92 9.67
CA HIS A 214 7.67 -8.08 9.73
C HIS A 214 7.36 -6.62 10.11
N ARG A 215 6.63 -6.42 11.22
CA ARG A 215 6.42 -5.10 11.83
C ARG A 215 7.12 -5.03 13.18
N THR A 216 7.34 -3.81 13.66
CA THR A 216 7.89 -3.63 15.01
C THR A 216 6.75 -3.61 16.02
N GLU A 217 6.98 -4.18 17.19
CA GLU A 217 5.97 -4.19 18.26
C GLU A 217 5.67 -2.77 18.78
N LEU A 218 6.67 -1.89 18.76
CA LEU A 218 6.53 -0.49 19.16
C LEU A 218 5.56 0.27 18.25
N ASP A 219 5.77 0.20 16.93
CA ASP A 219 4.90 0.84 15.95
C ASP A 219 3.50 0.24 15.98
N THR A 220 3.42 -1.09 16.07
CA THR A 220 2.14 -1.81 16.14
C THR A 220 1.29 -1.31 17.30
N TYR A 221 1.85 -1.21 18.52
CA TYR A 221 1.10 -0.68 19.65
C TYR A 221 0.85 0.82 19.59
N ALA A 222 1.72 1.61 18.98
CA ALA A 222 1.45 3.03 18.73
C ALA A 222 0.21 3.18 17.82
N ASN A 223 0.11 2.38 16.75
CA ASN A 223 -1.01 2.39 15.83
C ASN A 223 -2.31 1.92 16.50
N ILE A 224 -2.26 0.83 17.28
CA ILE A 224 -3.42 0.35 18.04
C ILE A 224 -3.93 1.43 19.01
N LYS A 225 -3.03 2.14 19.71
CA LYS A 225 -3.43 3.25 20.59
C LYS A 225 -4.15 4.37 19.82
N LEU A 226 -3.70 4.71 18.61
CA LEU A 226 -4.37 5.72 17.77
C LEU A 226 -5.76 5.25 17.35
N LEU A 227 -5.88 4.01 16.86
CA LEU A 227 -7.15 3.42 16.42
C LEU A 227 -8.16 3.31 17.57
N LEU A 228 -7.71 2.92 18.77
CA LEU A 228 -8.57 2.88 19.96
C LEU A 228 -9.11 4.27 20.33
N ARG A 229 -8.27 5.32 20.27
CA ARG A 229 -8.71 6.70 20.53
C ARG A 229 -9.74 7.15 19.50
N ALA A 230 -9.49 6.91 18.23
CA ALA A 230 -10.43 7.25 17.15
C ALA A 230 -11.76 6.49 17.29
N ALA A 231 -11.73 5.26 17.82
CA ALA A 231 -12.93 4.48 18.14
C ALA A 231 -13.68 4.96 19.41
N GLY A 232 -13.20 6.01 20.09
CA GLY A 232 -13.75 6.45 21.39
C GLY A 232 -13.53 5.43 22.53
N ARG A 233 -12.61 4.48 22.36
CA ARG A 233 -12.32 3.43 23.36
C ARG A 233 -11.31 3.91 24.39
N VAL A 234 -11.43 3.41 25.61
CA VAL A 234 -10.40 3.58 26.64
C VAL A 234 -9.10 2.93 26.16
N VAL A 235 -8.01 3.70 26.16
CA VAL A 235 -6.69 3.19 25.80
C VAL A 235 -6.01 2.66 27.06
N PRO A 236 -5.75 1.35 27.17
CA PRO A 236 -5.06 0.79 28.33
C PRO A 236 -3.60 1.27 28.37
N ALA A 237 -3.02 1.28 29.57
CA ALA A 237 -1.58 1.36 29.71
C ALA A 237 -0.97 0.10 29.08
N LEU A 238 -0.13 0.27 28.05
CA LEU A 238 0.61 -0.81 27.40
C LEU A 238 2.11 -0.58 27.66
N PRO A 239 2.60 -0.87 28.90
CA PRO A 239 3.99 -0.61 29.29
C PRO A 239 4.97 -1.66 28.75
N ASN A 240 4.47 -2.83 28.36
CA ASN A 240 5.29 -3.90 27.81
C ASN A 240 5.48 -3.71 26.30
N VAL A 241 6.70 -3.96 25.81
CA VAL A 241 6.96 -4.19 24.38
C VAL A 241 7.00 -5.71 24.21
N PRO A 242 6.02 -6.33 23.50
CA PRO A 242 5.96 -7.77 23.29
C PRO A 242 7.30 -8.28 22.75
N ASN A 243 7.66 -9.50 23.13
CA ASN A 243 8.88 -10.17 22.70
C ASN A 243 10.21 -9.47 23.03
N ARG A 244 10.22 -8.35 23.77
CA ARG A 244 11.47 -7.68 24.17
C ARG A 244 12.49 -8.63 24.82
N TYR A 245 12.00 -9.60 25.59
CA TYR A 245 12.83 -10.63 26.25
C TYR A 245 13.56 -11.58 25.28
N LEU A 246 13.22 -11.59 23.99
CA LEU A 246 13.91 -12.39 22.97
C LEU A 246 15.19 -11.71 22.44
N GLY A 247 15.31 -10.39 22.56
CA GLY A 247 16.44 -9.61 22.06
C GLY A 247 17.58 -9.37 23.06
N GLU A 248 17.43 -9.83 24.31
CA GLU A 248 18.41 -9.65 25.40
C GLU A 248 19.36 -10.87 25.56
N ARG A 249 19.65 -11.60 24.48
CA ARG A 249 20.61 -12.73 24.47
C ARG A 249 21.88 -12.43 23.68
#